data_AF-A0A3D3DRQ1-F1
#
_entry.id   AF-A0A3D3DRQ1-F1
#
_cell.length_a   1.000
_cell.length_b   1.000
_cell.length_c   1.000
_cell.angle_alpha   90.00
_cell.angle_beta   90.00
_cell.angle_gamma   90.00
#
_symmetry.space_group_name_H-M   'P 1'
#
loop_
_entity.id
_entity.type
_entity.pdbx_description
1 polymer ?
#
loop_
_entity_poly.entity_id
_entity_poly.type
_entity_poly.pdbx_seq_one_letter_code
_entity_poly.pdbx_strand_id
1 'polypeptide(L)' 'FWDPVENASFMPWLVGTALIHSLAATEKRGVFKAWTVLLAVFAFSLSLLGTFLVRSGVLTSVHAFATDPTRGLF' A
#
# COMPACT_ATOMS: atom_id res chain seq x y z
N PHE A 1 -7.37 -10.16 15.08
CA PHE A 1 -6.07 -10.32 14.39
C PHE A 1 -6.06 -9.27 13.28
N TRP A 2 -4.98 -8.50 13.12
CA TRP A 2 -4.93 -7.47 12.08
C TRP A 2 -4.69 -8.13 10.71
N ASP A 3 -5.42 -7.72 9.68
CA ASP A 3 -5.42 -8.44 8.41
C ASP A 3 -4.15 -8.12 7.60
N PRO A 4 -3.42 -9.11 7.07
CA PRO A 4 -2.26 -8.87 6.21
C PRO A 4 -2.57 -7.97 4.99
N VAL A 5 -3.81 -8.00 4.52
CA VAL A 5 -4.32 -7.14 3.43
C VAL A 5 -4.42 -5.66 3.86
N GLU A 6 -4.85 -5.39 5.09
CA GLU A 6 -4.89 -4.03 5.66
C GLU A 6 -3.47 -3.46 5.80
N ASN A 7 -2.51 -4.30 6.22
CA ASN A 7 -1.10 -3.89 6.28
C ASN A 7 -0.52 -3.60 4.88
N ALA A 8 -0.80 -4.46 3.90
CA ALA A 8 -0.29 -4.29 2.54
C ALA A 8 -0.83 -3.00 1.88
N SER A 9 -2.07 -2.62 2.18
CA SER A 9 -2.70 -1.40 1.65
C SER A 9 -2.31 -0.12 2.41
N PHE A 10 -1.79 -0.23 3.64
CA PHE A 10 -1.34 0.92 4.43
C PHE A 10 0.04 1.46 4.00
N MET A 11 0.95 0.59 3.55
CA MET A 11 2.32 0.97 3.16
C MET A 11 2.40 2.01 2.02
N PRO A 12 1.62 1.90 0.92
CA PRO A 12 1.57 2.95 -0.11
C PRO A 12 1.08 4.29 0.42
N TRP A 13 0.18 4.30 1.41
CA TRP A 13 -0.39 5.51 2.00
C TRP A 13 0.64 6.30 2.81
N LEU A 14 1.50 5.61 3.57
CA LEU A 14 2.60 6.23 4.30
C LEU A 14 3.64 6.86 3.35
N VAL A 15 4.01 6.13 2.30
CA VAL A 15 4.99 6.66 1.33
C VAL A 15 4.39 7.78 0.47
N GLY A 16 3.10 7.68 0.12
CA GLY A 16 2.37 8.73 -0.61
C GLY A 16 2.25 10.03 0.19
N THR A 17 1.96 9.96 1.48
CA THR A 17 1.94 11.16 2.34
C THR A 17 3.32 11.79 2.48
N ALA A 18 4.38 10.98 2.66
CA ALA A 18 5.76 11.48 2.65
C ALA A 18 6.13 12.13 1.30
N LEU A 19 5.69 11.55 0.18
CA LEU A 19 5.89 12.12 -1.16
C LEU A 19 5.24 13.49 -1.30
N ILE A 20 3.99 13.68 -0.85
CA ILE A 20 3.29 14.97 -0.92
C ILE A 20 4.06 16.05 -0.14
N HIS A 21 4.56 15.72 1.04
CA HIS A 21 5.37 16.65 1.83
C HIS A 21 6.70 16.97 1.15
N SER A 22 7.36 15.95 0.57
CA SER A 22 8.62 16.12 -0.16
C SER A 22 8.43 16.98 -1.41
N LEU A 23 7.32 16.79 -2.14
CA LEU A 23 6.96 17.58 -3.31
C LEU A 23 6.72 19.05 -2.94
N ALA A 24 5.93 19.32 -1.90
CA ALA A 24 5.68 20.67 -1.42
C ALA A 24 6.98 21.39 -0.99
N ALA A 25 7.91 20.68 -0.34
CA ALA A 25 9.23 21.22 0.00
C ALA A 25 10.10 21.46 -1.25
N THR A 26 10.01 20.58 -2.24
CA THR A 26 10.73 20.69 -3.51
C THR A 26 10.26 21.89 -4.31
N GLU A 27 8.95 22.11 -4.41
CA GLU A 27 8.38 23.25 -5.14
C GLU A 27 8.71 24.58 -4.46
N LYS A 28 8.56 24.66 -3.14
CA LYS A 28 8.75 25.93 -2.42
C LYS A 28 10.20 26.31 -2.18
N ARG A 29 11.10 25.34 -2.05
CA ARG A 29 12.50 25.57 -1.61
C ARG A 29 13.54 24.97 -2.53
N GLY A 30 13.15 24.23 -3.58
CA GLY A 30 14.07 23.60 -4.53
C GLY A 30 14.92 22.45 -3.96
N VAL A 31 14.70 22.07 -2.70
CA VAL A 31 15.42 21.02 -1.97
C VAL A 31 14.75 19.66 -2.16
N PHE A 32 15.44 18.55 -1.83
CA PHE A 32 14.89 17.19 -1.85
C PHE A 32 14.43 16.63 -3.21
N LYS A 33 14.80 17.23 -4.35
CA LYS A 33 14.45 16.71 -5.70
C LYS A 33 14.69 15.21 -5.88
N ALA A 34 15.87 14.72 -5.49
CA ALA A 34 16.20 13.30 -5.59
C ALA A 34 15.33 12.41 -4.67
N TRP A 35 15.00 12.91 -3.48
CA TRP A 35 14.12 12.23 -2.53
C TRP A 35 12.68 12.16 -3.02
N THR A 36 12.17 13.24 -3.63
CA THR A 36 10.83 13.27 -4.23
C THR A 36 10.69 12.23 -5.34
N VAL A 37 11.70 12.11 -6.21
CA VAL A 37 11.71 11.09 -7.27
C VAL A 37 11.77 9.68 -6.67
N LEU A 38 12.65 9.46 -5.70
CA LEU A 38 12.75 8.16 -5.01
C LEU A 38 11.43 7.78 -4.34
N LEU A 39 10.80 8.70 -3.59
CA LEU A 39 9.52 8.48 -2.94
C LEU A 39 8.39 8.20 -3.95
N ALA A 40 8.41 8.83 -5.13
CA ALA A 40 7.44 8.57 -6.18
C ALA A 40 7.57 7.13 -6.72
N VAL A 41 8.80 6.68 -6.97
CA VAL A 41 9.07 5.30 -7.42
C VAL A 41 8.64 4.29 -6.35
N PHE A 42 8.94 4.55 -5.07
CA PHE A 42 8.53 3.68 -3.98
C PHE A 42 7.02 3.64 -3.79
N ALA A 43 6.33 4.79 -3.82
CA ALA A 43 4.87 4.86 -3.70
C ALA A 43 4.18 4.06 -4.82
N PHE A 44 4.66 4.20 -6.05
CA PHE A 44 4.17 3.44 -7.20
C PHE A 44 4.43 1.93 -7.04
N SER A 45 5.67 1.55 -6.70
CA SER A 45 6.06 0.15 -6.53
C SER A 45 5.30 -0.53 -5.39
N LEU A 46 5.10 0.15 -4.26
CA LEU A 46 4.31 -0.35 -3.15
C LEU A 46 2.82 -0.49 -3.52
N SER A 47 2.29 0.40 -4.35
CA SER A 47 0.89 0.29 -4.83
C SER A 47 0.71 -0.95 -5.71
N LEU A 48 1.66 -1.22 -6.60
CA LEU A 48 1.68 -2.44 -7.40
C LEU A 48 1.84 -3.69 -6.53
N LEU A 49 2.78 -3.66 -5.58
CA LEU A 49 3.02 -4.77 -4.67
C LEU A 49 1.80 -5.05 -3.78
N GLY A 50 1.19 -4.02 -3.20
CA GLY A 50 -0.03 -4.15 -2.40
C GLY A 50 -1.18 -4.74 -3.21
N THR A 51 -1.37 -4.27 -4.45
CA THR A 51 -2.37 -4.84 -5.37
C THR A 51 -2.10 -6.31 -5.66
N PHE A 52 -0.85 -6.65 -5.98
CA PHE A 52 -0.42 -8.03 -6.22
C PHE A 52 -0.67 -8.90 -4.99
N LEU A 53 -0.21 -8.50 -3.80
CA LEU A 53 -0.33 -9.29 -2.58
C LEU A 53 -1.79 -9.57 -2.18
N VAL A 54 -2.69 -8.61 -2.38
CA VAL A 54 -4.11 -8.74 -2.03
C VAL A 54 -4.92 -9.49 -3.09
N ARG A 55 -4.57 -9.36 -4.38
CA ARG A 55 -5.34 -9.94 -5.50
C ARG A 55 -4.78 -11.27 -6.02
N SER A 56 -3.52 -11.60 -5.75
CA SER A 56 -2.88 -12.85 -6.20
C SER A 56 -3.29 -14.08 -5.39
N GLY A 57 -3.94 -13.88 -4.23
CA GLY A 57 -4.25 -14.98 -3.30
C GLY A 57 -3.05 -15.47 -2.48
N VAL A 58 -1.89 -14.80 -2.56
CA VAL A 58 -0.71 -15.10 -1.74
C VAL A 58 -0.96 -14.83 -0.25
N LEU A 59 -1.72 -13.77 0.06
CA LEU A 59 -2.16 -13.48 1.42
C LEU A 59 -3.59 -13.99 1.65
N THR A 60 -3.78 -14.87 2.63
CA THR A 60 -5.10 -15.28 3.10
C THR A 60 -5.63 -14.22 4.07
N SER A 61 -6.69 -13.50 3.68
CA SER A 61 -7.34 -12.55 4.57
C SER A 61 -8.18 -13.26 5.61
N VAL A 62 -8.07 -12.87 6.88
CA VAL A 62 -8.93 -13.39 7.96
C VAL A 62 -10.38 -12.91 7.86
N HIS A 63 -10.62 -11.86 7.07
CA HIS A 63 -11.94 -11.30 6.76
C HIS A 63 -12.44 -11.69 5.37
N ALA A 64 -11.68 -12.49 4.60
CA ALA A 64 -12.19 -13.08 3.36
C ALA A 64 -13.24 -14.14 3.71
N PHE A 65 -14.49 -13.69 3.87
CA PHE A 65 -15.68 -14.53 3.98
C PHE A 65 -15.89 -15.49 2.78
N ALA A 66 -15.04 -15.43 1.75
CA ALA A 66 -15.20 -16.14 0.49
C ALA A 66 -14.45 -17.49 0.39
N THR A 67 -13.67 -17.92 1.39
CA THR A 67 -12.84 -19.14 1.27
C THR A 67 -13.22 -20.28 2.22
N ASP A 68 -14.39 -20.25 2.86
CA ASP A 68 -14.87 -21.37 3.67
C ASP A 68 -16.14 -21.99 3.05
N PRO A 69 -16.04 -23.11 2.32
CA PRO A 69 -17.20 -23.83 1.76
C PRO A 69 -18.16 -24.36 2.84
N THR A 70 -17.77 -24.36 4.12
CA THR A 70 -18.57 -24.91 5.22
C THR A 70 -19.40 -23.88 5.98
N ARG A 71 -19.25 -22.58 5.68
CA ARG A 71 -19.98 -21.49 6.38
C ARG A 71 -21.28 -21.02 5.70
N GLY A 72 -21.89 -21.88 4.88
CA GLY A 72 -23.21 -21.65 4.26
C GLY A 72 -24.30 -22.62 4.72
N LEU A 73 -24.07 -23.39 5.80
CA LEU A 73 -24.96 -24.48 6.23
C LEU A 73 -25.67 -24.29 7.57
N PHE A 74 -25.70 -23.09 8.16
CA PHE A 74 -26.63 -22.73 9.24
C PHE A 74 -26.97 -21.24 9.20
#